data_AF-A0AA45BHI6-F1
#
_entry.id   AF-A0AA45BHI6-F1
#
_cell.length_a   1.000
_cell.length_b   1.000
_cell.length_c   1.000
_cell.angle_alpha   90.00
_cell.angle_beta   90.00
_cell.angle_gamma   90.00
#
_symmetry.space_group_name_H-M   'P 1'
#
loop_
_entity.id
_entity.type
_entity.pdbx_description
1 polymer ?
#
loop_
_entity_poly.entity_id
_entity_poly.type
_entity_poly.pdbx_seq_one_letter_code
_entity_poly.pdbx_strand_id
1 'polypeptide(L)'
;VVGYYLAHDPSPILIVQPRVEDAEDYSKTEIAPMLRDTPVLAEICGDPKAKDSNQTILKKTFANGANLTLVGANSPGGFRRITCRIILFDEVDGYPSGGAGVEGDQIALGIKRSETFWNRKIALGSTPTVKGTSRIEKAYEESDQRRYYVPCPHCGEFQVLEWGGPETPYGIKWDKDENGEGIPESAYYVCRHNGCVIHHNEKSGMVKRGEWRATKPFKGHAGFHIWAGYSLFPNAAWKYLVAEWLRVKNDPL
;
A
#
# COMPACT_ATOMS: atom_id res chain seq x y z
N VAL A 1 5.93 8.15 5.42
CA VAL A 1 5.07 9.36 5.50
C VAL A 1 5.02 9.92 6.92
N VAL A 2 4.64 9.13 7.92
CA VAL A 2 4.50 9.57 9.32
C VAL A 2 5.74 10.28 9.85
N GLY A 3 6.91 9.62 9.84
CA GLY A 3 8.15 10.22 10.36
C GLY A 3 8.51 11.58 9.74
N TYR A 4 8.26 11.78 8.44
CA TYR A 4 8.46 13.07 7.78
C TYR A 4 7.59 14.18 8.39
N TYR A 5 6.29 13.91 8.58
CA TYR A 5 5.34 14.87 9.15
C TYR A 5 5.42 14.97 10.68
N LEU A 6 6.21 14.12 11.33
CA LEU A 6 6.57 14.29 12.73
C LEU A 6 7.80 15.19 12.88
N ALA A 7 8.83 15.00 12.05
CA ALA A 7 10.12 15.70 12.22
C ALA A 7 10.26 16.97 11.35
N HIS A 8 9.93 16.90 10.06
CA HIS A 8 10.26 17.95 9.08
C HIS A 8 9.13 18.95 8.84
N ASP A 9 7.88 18.48 8.90
CA ASP A 9 6.70 19.34 8.76
C ASP A 9 5.67 18.95 9.86
N PRO A 10 6.00 19.27 11.14
CA PRO A 10 5.25 18.83 12.33
C PRO A 10 3.75 19.06 12.17
N SER A 11 2.95 18.01 12.38
CA SER A 11 1.52 18.08 12.10
C SER A 11 0.65 17.13 12.90
N PRO A 12 -0.67 17.40 12.96
CA PRO A 12 -1.64 16.43 13.45
C PRO A 12 -1.89 15.36 12.37
N ILE A 13 -1.55 14.12 12.70
CA ILE A 13 -1.62 12.95 11.82
C ILE A 13 -2.68 11.98 12.35
N LEU A 14 -3.55 11.49 11.47
CA LEU A 14 -4.49 10.41 11.74
C LEU A 14 -4.11 9.18 10.91
N ILE A 15 -3.91 8.04 11.57
CA ILE A 15 -3.83 6.72 10.92
C ILE A 15 -5.10 5.95 11.24
N VAL A 16 -5.70 5.35 10.24
CA VAL A 16 -6.88 4.51 10.38
C VAL A 16 -6.53 3.10 9.96
N GLN A 17 -6.78 2.14 10.85
CA GLN A 17 -6.66 0.71 10.61
C GLN A 17 -8.05 0.06 10.60
N PRO A 18 -8.22 -1.18 10.10
CA PRO A 18 -9.54 -1.82 10.02
C PRO A 18 -10.25 -1.91 11.37
N ARG A 19 -9.53 -2.32 12.42
CA ARG A 19 -10.06 -2.44 13.78
C ARG A 19 -9.21 -1.70 14.81
N VAL A 20 -9.78 -1.45 15.99
CA VAL A 20 -9.05 -0.82 17.11
C VAL A 20 -7.85 -1.68 17.52
N GLU A 21 -8.01 -2.99 17.53
CA GLU A 21 -6.95 -3.94 17.86
C GLU A 21 -5.79 -3.87 16.85
N ASP A 22 -6.11 -3.72 15.56
CA ASP A 22 -5.11 -3.56 14.49
C ASP A 22 -4.36 -2.22 14.65
N ALA A 23 -5.07 -1.15 15.05
CA ALA A 23 -4.46 0.15 15.36
C ALA A 23 -3.52 0.09 16.56
N GLU A 24 -3.91 -0.63 17.62
CA GLU A 24 -3.06 -0.83 18.79
C GLU A 24 -1.82 -1.66 18.48
N ASP A 25 -1.98 -2.74 17.71
CA ASP A 25 -0.87 -3.58 17.28
C ASP A 25 0.10 -2.78 16.43
N TYR A 26 -0.37 -2.12 15.37
CA TYR A 26 0.44 -1.27 14.50
C TYR A 26 1.18 -0.17 15.29
N SER A 27 0.56 0.40 16.33
CA SER A 27 1.26 1.35 17.19
C SER A 27 2.43 0.72 17.94
N LYS A 28 2.33 -0.53 18.37
CA LYS A 28 3.34 -1.22 19.18
C LYS A 28 4.43 -1.85 18.31
N THR A 29 4.06 -2.41 17.18
CA THR A 29 4.93 -3.22 16.32
C THR A 29 5.64 -2.38 15.26
N GLU A 30 5.02 -1.31 14.76
CA GLU A 30 5.58 -0.49 13.68
C GLU A 30 5.95 0.92 14.15
N ILE A 31 5.00 1.64 14.76
CA ILE A 31 5.23 3.04 15.14
C ILE A 31 6.25 3.17 16.28
N ALA A 32 6.12 2.38 17.35
CA ALA A 32 7.02 2.50 18.49
C ALA A 32 8.49 2.19 18.12
N PRO A 33 8.80 1.14 17.34
CA PRO A 33 10.15 0.94 16.81
C PRO A 33 10.62 2.08 15.92
N MET A 34 9.79 2.57 14.99
CA MET A 34 10.15 3.71 14.13
C MET A 34 10.56 4.94 14.95
N LEU A 35 9.81 5.26 16.02
CA LEU A 35 10.10 6.39 16.91
C LEU A 35 11.38 6.17 17.72
N ARG A 36 11.61 4.96 18.23
CA ARG A 36 12.80 4.61 19.04
C ARG A 36 14.08 4.57 18.21
N ASP A 37 14.03 3.96 17.03
CA ASP A 37 15.22 3.62 16.24
C ASP A 37 15.65 4.75 15.30
N THR A 38 14.83 5.80 15.17
CA THR A 38 15.15 7.00 14.37
C THR A 38 15.57 8.15 15.30
N PRO A 39 16.85 8.56 15.35
CA PRO A 39 17.35 9.52 16.35
C PRO A 39 16.55 10.83 16.45
N VAL A 40 16.22 11.46 15.31
CA VAL A 40 15.43 12.70 15.28
C VAL A 40 13.99 12.52 15.79
N LEU A 41 13.41 11.32 15.65
CA LEU A 41 12.08 11.02 16.19
C LEU A 41 12.14 10.68 17.68
N ALA A 42 13.18 9.97 18.11
CA ALA A 42 13.41 9.65 19.51
C ALA A 42 13.56 10.92 20.35
N GLU A 43 14.27 11.92 19.83
CA GLU A 43 14.46 13.22 20.48
C GLU A 43 13.14 13.95 20.74
N ILE A 44 12.22 13.97 19.77
CA ILE A 44 10.92 14.66 19.91
C ILE A 44 9.85 13.85 20.63
N CYS A 45 10.03 12.53 20.77
CA CYS A 45 9.08 11.63 21.43
C CYS A 45 9.09 11.78 22.96
N GLY A 46 10.17 12.31 23.53
CA GLY A 46 10.36 12.42 24.97
C GLY A 46 10.67 11.07 25.65
N ASP A 47 10.68 11.06 26.99
CA ASP A 47 10.96 9.84 27.77
C ASP A 47 9.75 8.87 27.75
N PRO A 48 9.88 7.66 27.18
CA PRO A 48 8.80 6.67 27.16
C PRO A 48 8.38 6.19 28.56
N LYS A 49 9.22 6.41 29.59
CA LYS A 49 8.95 6.02 30.97
C LYS A 49 8.23 7.12 31.77
N ALA A 50 8.11 8.33 31.22
CA ALA A 50 7.33 9.38 31.83
C ALA A 50 5.84 8.97 31.81
N LYS A 51 5.20 8.96 32.97
CA LYS A 51 3.75 8.80 33.07
C LYS A 51 3.08 10.09 32.58
N ASP A 52 2.88 10.19 31.28
CA ASP A 52 2.17 11.30 30.65
C ASP A 52 0.81 10.83 30.12
N SER A 53 -0.27 11.46 30.59
CA SER A 53 -1.63 11.20 30.09
C SER A 53 -1.80 11.53 28.60
N ASN A 54 -0.91 12.34 28.03
CA ASN A 54 -0.89 12.69 26.60
C ASN A 54 -0.17 11.65 25.73
N GLN A 55 0.38 10.59 26.34
CA GLN A 55 1.11 9.52 25.68
C GLN A 55 0.41 8.17 25.93
N THR A 56 -0.43 7.77 24.98
CA THR A 56 -1.14 6.48 24.98
C THR A 56 -0.75 5.64 23.76
N ILE A 57 -1.20 4.38 23.74
CA ILE A 57 -1.00 3.50 22.58
C ILE A 57 -1.61 4.14 21.31
N LEU A 58 -2.81 4.70 21.39
CA LEU A 58 -3.51 5.24 20.22
C LEU A 58 -3.34 6.74 20.00
N LYS A 59 -2.76 7.48 20.95
CA LYS A 59 -2.51 8.92 20.83
C LYS A 59 -1.15 9.28 21.37
N LYS A 60 -0.35 9.96 20.54
CA LYS A 60 1.00 10.38 20.87
C LYS A 60 1.16 11.86 20.57
N THR A 61 1.65 12.62 21.55
CA THR A 61 1.96 14.04 21.40
C THR A 61 3.47 14.22 21.50
N PHE A 62 4.04 15.03 20.62
CA PHE A 62 5.49 15.22 20.49
C PHE A 62 5.89 16.61 20.96
N ALA A 63 7.11 16.78 21.45
CA ALA A 63 7.60 18.02 22.05
C ALA A 63 7.60 19.22 21.07
N ASN A 64 7.64 18.95 19.76
CA ASN A 64 7.57 19.96 18.71
C ASN A 64 6.13 20.33 18.29
N GLY A 65 5.11 19.85 19.01
CA GLY A 65 3.70 20.15 18.76
C GLY A 65 3.02 19.22 17.73
N ALA A 66 3.75 18.31 17.09
CA ALA A 66 3.13 17.26 16.28
C ALA A 66 2.30 16.32 17.16
N ASN A 67 1.30 15.67 16.56
CA ASN A 67 0.59 14.58 17.22
C ASN A 67 0.23 13.48 16.21
N LEU A 68 0.15 12.26 16.73
CA LEU A 68 -0.25 11.08 15.99
C LEU A 68 -1.40 10.41 16.73
N THR A 69 -2.53 10.29 16.03
CA THR A 69 -3.70 9.55 16.51
C THR A 69 -3.92 8.33 15.61
N LEU A 70 -4.17 7.17 16.21
CA LEU A 70 -4.54 5.93 15.54
C LEU A 70 -5.98 5.57 15.91
N VAL A 71 -6.78 5.16 14.93
CA VAL A 71 -8.20 4.81 15.10
C VAL A 71 -8.50 3.52 14.34
N GLY A 72 -9.38 2.69 14.92
CA GLY A 72 -10.00 1.57 14.20
C GLY A 72 -11.25 2.02 13.45
N ALA A 73 -11.37 1.69 12.17
CA ALA A 73 -12.54 1.98 11.35
C ALA A 73 -13.82 1.31 11.90
N ASN A 74 -13.69 0.23 12.65
CA ASN A 74 -14.82 -0.40 13.36
C ASN A 74 -15.37 0.41 14.56
N SER A 75 -14.75 1.54 14.93
CA SER A 75 -15.16 2.37 16.08
C SER A 75 -15.41 3.84 15.68
N PRO A 76 -16.67 4.22 15.35
CA PRO A 76 -17.00 5.57 14.89
C PRO A 76 -16.70 6.66 15.91
N GLY A 77 -16.94 6.34 17.19
CA GLY A 77 -16.63 7.21 18.31
C GLY A 77 -15.17 7.64 18.35
N GLY A 78 -14.26 6.81 17.82
CA GLY A 78 -12.83 7.10 17.71
C GLY A 78 -12.50 8.30 16.83
N PHE A 79 -13.34 8.63 15.84
CA PHE A 79 -13.14 9.80 14.97
C PHE A 79 -13.60 11.12 15.60
N ARG A 80 -14.33 11.09 16.71
CA ARG A 80 -14.88 12.29 17.32
C ARG A 80 -13.78 13.15 17.94
N ARG A 81 -13.93 14.48 17.82
CA ARG A 81 -13.00 15.49 18.35
C ARG A 81 -11.56 15.35 17.85
N ILE A 82 -11.38 14.82 16.64
CA ILE A 82 -10.10 14.81 15.93
C ILE A 82 -10.11 15.92 14.88
N THR A 83 -9.02 16.68 14.83
CA THR A 83 -8.70 17.64 13.78
C THR A 83 -7.29 17.33 13.30
N CYS A 84 -7.15 16.93 12.03
CA CYS A 84 -5.88 16.43 11.48
C CYS A 84 -5.63 16.91 10.06
N ARG A 85 -4.36 17.14 9.72
CA ARG A 85 -3.93 17.60 8.40
C ARG A 85 -3.56 16.44 7.50
N ILE A 86 -2.89 15.43 8.07
CA ILE A 86 -2.42 14.25 7.35
C ILE A 86 -3.29 13.07 7.77
N ILE A 87 -3.95 12.42 6.81
CA ILE A 87 -4.82 11.27 7.08
C ILE A 87 -4.34 10.09 6.23
N LEU A 88 -4.04 8.97 6.88
CA LEU A 88 -3.58 7.74 6.26
C LEU A 88 -4.60 6.65 6.58
N PHE A 89 -5.36 6.22 5.58
CA PHE A 89 -6.24 5.08 5.69
C PHE A 89 -5.51 3.85 5.17
N ASP A 90 -5.27 2.89 6.05
CA ASP A 90 -4.57 1.64 5.72
C ASP A 90 -5.55 0.47 5.72
N GLU A 91 -5.31 -0.52 4.87
CA GLU A 91 -6.17 -1.70 4.64
C GLU A 91 -7.66 -1.35 4.45
N VAL A 92 -7.96 -0.36 3.61
CA VAL A 92 -9.32 0.19 3.46
C VAL A 92 -10.38 -0.82 3.00
N ASP A 93 -9.97 -1.90 2.32
CA ASP A 93 -10.90 -2.97 1.95
C ASP A 93 -11.32 -3.85 3.13
N GLY A 94 -10.54 -3.84 4.23
CA GLY A 94 -10.91 -4.50 5.48
C GLY A 94 -11.92 -3.71 6.32
N TYR A 95 -12.33 -2.52 5.89
CA TYR A 95 -13.23 -1.66 6.67
C TYR A 95 -14.68 -2.18 6.62
N PRO A 96 -15.49 -1.92 7.65
CA PRO A 96 -16.90 -2.33 7.66
C PRO A 96 -17.67 -1.79 6.44
N SER A 97 -18.17 -2.71 5.59
CA SER A 97 -18.80 -2.39 4.31
C SER A 97 -20.06 -1.51 4.45
N GLY A 98 -20.86 -1.72 5.52
CA GLY A 98 -22.02 -0.91 5.88
C GLY A 98 -21.72 0.33 6.74
N GLY A 99 -20.45 0.66 6.96
CA GLY A 99 -20.03 1.59 8.00
C GLY A 99 -19.99 0.93 9.38
N ALA A 100 -19.48 1.63 10.38
CA ALA A 100 -19.53 1.17 11.75
C ALA A 100 -20.74 1.82 12.45
N GLY A 101 -21.76 1.00 12.76
CA GLY A 101 -23.03 1.49 13.34
C GLY A 101 -23.78 2.46 12.42
N VAL A 102 -24.31 3.55 12.98
CA VAL A 102 -25.15 4.55 12.28
C VAL A 102 -24.38 5.74 11.68
N GLU A 103 -23.06 5.83 11.88
CA GLU A 103 -22.28 7.02 11.50
C GLU A 103 -21.76 7.04 10.05
N GLY A 104 -22.14 6.04 9.24
CA GLY A 104 -21.87 6.00 7.80
C GLY A 104 -20.45 5.56 7.43
N ASP A 105 -19.97 5.99 6.26
CA ASP A 105 -18.66 5.60 5.73
C ASP A 105 -17.48 6.22 6.50
N GLN A 106 -16.55 5.38 6.92
CA GLN A 106 -15.43 5.73 7.80
C GLN A 106 -14.35 6.54 7.07
N ILE A 107 -14.19 6.32 5.76
CA ILE A 107 -13.28 7.13 4.94
C ILE A 107 -13.82 8.57 4.89
N ALA A 108 -15.09 8.73 4.56
CA ALA A 108 -15.74 10.04 4.60
C ALA A 108 -15.66 10.70 5.99
N LEU A 109 -15.89 9.94 7.07
CA LEU A 109 -15.83 10.45 8.43
C LEU A 109 -14.43 10.94 8.83
N GLY A 110 -13.39 10.20 8.41
CA GLY A 110 -12.00 10.59 8.60
C GLY A 110 -11.61 11.82 7.77
N ILE A 111 -12.02 11.88 6.49
CA ILE A 111 -11.74 13.04 5.62
C ILE A 111 -12.29 14.34 6.22
N LYS A 112 -13.48 14.29 6.83
CA LYS A 112 -14.08 15.46 7.52
C LYS A 112 -13.21 16.02 8.65
N ARG A 113 -12.31 15.22 9.23
CA ARG A 113 -11.38 15.69 10.28
C ARG A 113 -10.33 16.67 9.78
N SER A 114 -10.19 16.81 8.46
CA SER A 114 -9.23 17.71 7.81
C SER A 114 -9.86 18.95 7.19
N GLU A 115 -11.16 19.21 7.40
CA GLU A 115 -11.89 20.31 6.73
C GLU A 115 -11.26 21.69 6.96
N THR A 116 -10.65 21.93 8.10
CA THR A 116 -10.01 23.21 8.44
C THR A 116 -8.62 23.40 7.82
N PHE A 117 -8.05 22.36 7.20
CA PHE A 117 -6.69 22.41 6.61
C PHE A 117 -6.74 22.50 5.10
N TRP A 118 -6.43 23.69 4.55
CA TRP A 118 -6.32 23.91 3.11
C TRP A 118 -5.20 23.08 2.44
N ASN A 119 -4.14 22.76 3.19
CA ASN A 119 -2.97 21.99 2.75
C ASN A 119 -2.98 20.54 3.28
N ARG A 120 -4.17 19.96 3.47
CA ARG A 120 -4.32 18.57 3.91
C ARG A 120 -3.71 17.58 2.92
N LYS A 121 -3.26 16.43 3.43
CA LYS A 121 -2.85 15.28 2.61
C LYS A 121 -3.57 14.02 3.08
N ILE A 122 -4.25 13.36 2.15
CA ILE A 122 -5.01 12.14 2.40
C ILE A 122 -4.41 11.03 1.54
N ALA A 123 -4.17 9.87 2.13
CA ALA A 123 -3.73 8.67 1.41
C ALA A 123 -4.59 7.48 1.82
N LEU A 124 -4.93 6.64 0.84
CA LEU A 124 -5.63 5.37 1.03
C LEU A 124 -4.73 4.26 0.49
N GLY A 125 -4.60 3.17 1.23
CA GLY A 125 -3.86 1.97 0.83
C GLY A 125 -4.67 0.72 1.19
N SER A 126 -4.63 -0.28 0.31
CA SER A 126 -5.17 -1.63 0.56
C SER A 126 -4.77 -2.56 -0.59
N THR A 127 -4.87 -3.86 -0.35
CA THR A 127 -4.98 -4.85 -1.45
C THR A 127 -6.45 -4.97 -1.85
N PRO A 128 -6.81 -4.88 -3.15
CA PRO A 128 -8.19 -5.05 -3.59
C PRO A 128 -8.68 -6.47 -3.32
N THR A 129 -9.88 -6.60 -2.75
CA THR A 129 -10.47 -7.89 -2.35
C THR A 129 -11.49 -8.39 -3.38
N VAL A 130 -12.75 -7.96 -3.26
CA VAL A 130 -13.85 -8.40 -4.12
C VAL A 130 -14.20 -7.29 -5.10
N LYS A 131 -14.14 -7.63 -6.39
CA LYS A 131 -14.44 -6.70 -7.49
C LYS A 131 -15.81 -6.06 -7.33
N GLY A 132 -15.89 -4.74 -7.51
CA GLY A 132 -17.13 -3.98 -7.40
C GLY A 132 -17.57 -3.64 -5.98
N THR A 133 -16.96 -4.23 -4.95
CA THR A 133 -17.12 -3.84 -3.54
C THR A 133 -15.84 -3.28 -2.92
N SER A 134 -14.69 -3.51 -3.56
CA SER A 134 -13.39 -3.00 -3.14
C SER A 134 -13.38 -1.47 -3.14
N ARG A 135 -13.07 -0.90 -1.97
CA ARG A 135 -13.01 0.55 -1.77
C ARG A 135 -11.76 1.12 -2.40
N ILE A 136 -10.65 0.40 -2.32
CA ILE A 136 -9.39 0.82 -2.96
C ILE A 136 -9.49 0.74 -4.49
N GLU A 137 -10.19 -0.27 -5.04
CA GLU A 137 -10.45 -0.36 -6.48
C GLU A 137 -11.23 0.86 -6.96
N LYS A 138 -12.34 1.20 -6.29
CA LYS A 138 -13.12 2.39 -6.61
C LYS A 138 -12.29 3.68 -6.52
N ALA A 139 -11.51 3.85 -5.46
CA ALA A 139 -10.65 5.02 -5.30
C ALA A 139 -9.58 5.12 -6.41
N TYR A 140 -9.01 3.99 -6.81
CA TYR A 140 -8.08 3.92 -7.94
C TYR A 140 -8.79 4.25 -9.26
N GLU A 141 -10.00 3.75 -9.50
CA GLU A 141 -10.78 4.02 -10.71
C GLU A 141 -11.08 5.51 -10.91
N GLU A 142 -11.35 6.22 -9.81
CA GLU A 142 -11.60 7.67 -9.73
C GLU A 142 -10.33 8.54 -9.86
N SER A 143 -9.14 7.93 -9.91
CA SER A 143 -7.84 8.62 -9.96
C SER A 143 -7.24 8.73 -11.38
N ASP A 144 -6.02 9.26 -11.47
CA ASP A 144 -5.20 9.27 -12.70
C ASP A 144 -4.54 7.92 -13.07
N GLN A 145 -4.76 6.88 -12.25
CA GLN A 145 -4.43 5.48 -12.54
C GLN A 145 -2.97 5.25 -12.95
N ARG A 146 -2.02 5.57 -12.08
CA ARG A 146 -0.61 5.37 -12.34
C ARG A 146 -0.22 3.90 -12.23
N ARG A 147 0.55 3.45 -13.22
CA ARG A 147 1.23 2.16 -13.23
C ARG A 147 2.74 2.38 -13.22
N TYR A 148 3.47 1.43 -12.65
CA TYR A 148 4.92 1.47 -12.65
C TYR A 148 5.44 0.81 -13.92
N TYR A 149 5.98 1.60 -14.84
CA TYR A 149 6.54 1.11 -16.10
C TYR A 149 8.02 0.82 -15.90
N VAL A 150 8.48 -0.34 -16.36
CA VAL A 150 9.88 -0.75 -16.31
C VAL A 150 10.42 -0.99 -17.72
N PRO A 151 11.67 -0.60 -18.01
CA PRO A 151 12.26 -0.84 -19.32
C PRO A 151 12.63 -2.32 -19.48
N CYS A 152 12.38 -2.89 -20.66
CA CYS A 152 12.99 -4.15 -21.06
C CYS A 152 14.52 -4.01 -21.07
N PRO A 153 15.29 -4.94 -20.48
CA PRO A 153 16.74 -4.87 -20.46
C PRO A 153 17.38 -5.06 -21.85
N HIS A 154 16.65 -5.67 -22.79
CA HIS A 154 17.17 -5.96 -24.14
C HIS A 154 16.78 -4.89 -25.18
N CYS A 155 15.53 -4.41 -25.17
CA CYS A 155 15.05 -3.44 -26.16
C CYS A 155 14.80 -2.03 -25.63
N GLY A 156 14.93 -1.79 -24.32
CA GLY A 156 14.75 -0.47 -23.69
C GLY A 156 13.30 0.02 -23.57
N GLU A 157 12.37 -0.59 -24.31
CA GLU A 157 10.95 -0.19 -24.28
C GLU A 157 10.30 -0.42 -22.92
N PHE A 158 9.51 0.57 -22.48
CA PHE A 158 8.87 0.59 -21.17
C PHE A 158 7.52 -0.12 -21.19
N GLN A 159 7.28 -0.97 -20.18
CA GLN A 159 6.06 -1.76 -20.05
C GLN A 159 5.69 -1.99 -18.58
N VAL A 160 4.45 -2.40 -18.35
CA VAL A 160 3.97 -2.85 -17.04
C VAL A 160 4.14 -4.36 -16.97
N LEU A 161 4.72 -4.88 -15.89
CA LEU A 161 4.73 -6.32 -15.62
C LEU A 161 3.31 -6.81 -15.37
N GLU A 162 2.95 -7.90 -16.06
CA GLU A 162 1.64 -8.55 -16.06
C GLU A 162 1.80 -10.06 -16.22
N TRP A 163 0.76 -10.82 -15.90
CA TRP A 163 0.70 -12.26 -16.15
C TRP A 163 0.54 -12.55 -17.64
N GLY A 164 1.25 -13.55 -18.15
CA GLY A 164 1.13 -14.00 -19.54
C GLY A 164 0.25 -15.24 -19.66
N GLY A 165 -1.06 -15.05 -19.87
CA GLY A 165 -2.00 -16.16 -20.11
C GLY A 165 -1.72 -16.94 -21.41
N PRO A 166 -2.46 -18.03 -21.68
CA PRO A 166 -2.27 -18.85 -22.89
C PRO A 166 -2.36 -18.04 -24.19
N GLU A 167 -3.33 -17.13 -24.28
CA GLU A 167 -3.57 -16.28 -25.46
C GLU A 167 -2.74 -14.98 -25.46
N THR A 168 -1.97 -14.72 -24.40
CA THR A 168 -1.17 -13.49 -24.28
C THR A 168 0.29 -13.80 -24.60
N PRO A 169 0.88 -13.23 -25.67
CA PRO A 169 2.24 -13.58 -26.08
C PRO A 169 3.33 -13.00 -25.15
N TYR A 170 2.98 -12.04 -24.29
CA TYR A 170 3.87 -11.38 -23.34
C TYR A 170 3.47 -11.64 -21.88
N GLY A 171 4.25 -11.13 -20.92
CA GLY A 171 3.99 -11.29 -19.48
C GLY A 171 4.82 -12.40 -18.84
N ILE A 172 4.57 -12.67 -17.55
CA ILE A 172 5.20 -13.79 -16.84
C ILE A 172 4.73 -15.10 -17.47
N LYS A 173 5.69 -15.95 -17.87
CA LYS A 173 5.51 -17.26 -18.48
C LYS A 173 6.45 -18.28 -17.84
N TRP A 174 6.16 -19.56 -18.09
CA TRP A 174 6.93 -20.70 -17.61
C TRP A 174 6.72 -21.87 -18.56
N ASP A 175 7.69 -22.78 -18.58
CA ASP A 175 7.66 -24.00 -19.37
C ASP A 175 6.81 -25.08 -18.69
N LYS A 176 6.45 -26.11 -19.45
CA LYS A 176 5.72 -27.28 -18.95
C LYS A 176 6.59 -28.53 -19.07
N ASP A 177 6.37 -29.47 -18.17
CA ASP A 177 6.98 -30.79 -18.24
C ASP A 177 6.29 -31.70 -19.27
N GLU A 178 6.75 -32.95 -19.38
CA GLU A 178 6.23 -33.96 -20.31
C GLU A 178 4.76 -34.32 -20.04
N ASN A 179 4.27 -34.10 -18.81
CA ASN A 179 2.88 -34.34 -18.40
C ASN A 179 1.99 -33.11 -18.61
N GLY A 180 2.55 -31.99 -19.07
CA GLY A 180 1.85 -30.72 -19.25
C GLY A 180 1.68 -29.91 -17.96
N GLU A 181 2.35 -30.29 -16.88
CA GLU A 181 2.40 -29.53 -15.63
C GLU A 181 3.38 -28.38 -15.73
N GLY A 182 3.07 -27.22 -15.11
CA GLY A 182 3.95 -26.05 -15.18
C GLY A 182 5.16 -26.21 -14.28
N ILE A 183 6.36 -25.83 -14.76
CA ILE A 183 7.62 -25.88 -14.02
C ILE A 183 7.92 -24.49 -13.44
N PRO A 184 7.69 -24.22 -12.13
CA PRO A 184 7.85 -22.88 -11.57
C PRO A 184 9.26 -22.31 -11.72
N GLU A 185 10.29 -23.15 -11.64
CA GLU A 185 11.70 -22.78 -11.74
C GLU A 185 12.07 -22.19 -13.11
N SER A 186 11.29 -22.53 -14.14
CA SER A 186 11.44 -21.99 -15.50
C SER A 186 10.80 -20.61 -15.67
N ALA A 187 10.28 -19.97 -14.62
CA ALA A 187 9.58 -18.69 -14.77
C ALA A 187 10.47 -17.58 -15.35
N TYR A 188 10.02 -16.99 -16.46
CA TYR A 188 10.60 -15.82 -17.13
C TYR A 188 9.52 -14.80 -17.47
N TYR A 189 9.92 -13.65 -18.00
CA TYR A 189 9.00 -12.64 -18.50
C TYR A 189 9.23 -12.40 -19.98
N VAL A 190 8.17 -12.34 -20.77
CA VAL A 190 8.25 -12.00 -22.20
C VAL A 190 7.83 -10.55 -22.42
N CYS A 191 8.70 -9.77 -23.08
CA CYS A 191 8.46 -8.36 -23.39
C CYS A 191 7.28 -8.18 -24.36
N ARG A 192 6.36 -7.28 -24.01
CA ARG A 192 5.20 -6.85 -24.82
C ARG A 192 5.57 -6.31 -26.19
N HIS A 193 6.70 -5.63 -26.30
CA HIS A 193 7.03 -4.84 -27.50
C HIS A 193 7.78 -5.64 -28.54
N ASN A 194 8.74 -6.46 -28.11
CA ASN A 194 9.66 -7.18 -29.01
C ASN A 194 9.79 -8.67 -28.69
N GLY A 195 9.01 -9.23 -27.76
CA GLY A 195 9.05 -10.65 -27.43
C GLY A 195 10.35 -11.13 -26.75
N CYS A 196 11.20 -10.21 -26.29
CA CYS A 196 12.44 -10.56 -25.59
C CYS A 196 12.13 -11.39 -24.33
N VAL A 197 12.85 -12.50 -24.15
CA VAL A 197 12.80 -13.31 -22.92
C VAL A 197 13.69 -12.67 -21.88
N ILE A 198 13.11 -12.36 -20.72
CA ILE A 198 13.78 -11.69 -19.61
C ILE A 198 13.81 -12.65 -18.43
N HIS A 199 15.01 -12.91 -17.90
CA HIS A 199 15.18 -13.78 -16.75
C HIS A 199 15.07 -13.01 -15.43
N HIS A 200 14.78 -13.74 -14.36
CA HIS A 200 14.47 -13.14 -13.05
C HIS A 200 15.60 -12.26 -12.48
N ASN A 201 16.84 -12.63 -12.72
CA ASN A 201 18.03 -11.90 -12.28
C ASN A 201 18.09 -10.46 -12.88
N GLU A 202 17.51 -10.25 -14.05
CA GLU A 202 17.47 -8.95 -14.73
C GLU A 202 16.40 -8.00 -14.17
N LYS A 203 15.39 -8.55 -13.45
CA LYS A 203 14.27 -7.79 -12.88
C LYS A 203 14.74 -6.63 -12.00
N SER A 204 15.79 -6.82 -11.20
CA SER A 204 16.30 -5.79 -10.30
C SER A 204 16.71 -4.52 -11.05
N GLY A 205 17.37 -4.68 -12.20
CA GLY A 205 17.76 -3.57 -13.08
C GLY A 205 16.56 -2.89 -13.73
N MET A 206 15.54 -3.67 -14.11
CA MET A 206 14.29 -3.14 -14.67
C MET A 206 13.55 -2.27 -13.64
N VAL A 207 13.33 -2.81 -12.43
CA VAL A 207 12.60 -2.12 -11.36
C VAL A 207 13.33 -0.84 -10.94
N LYS A 208 14.66 -0.86 -10.80
CA LYS A 208 15.44 0.34 -10.44
C LYS A 208 15.32 1.47 -11.46
N ARG A 209 15.13 1.16 -12.74
CA ARG A 209 14.98 2.13 -13.84
C ARG A 209 13.51 2.42 -14.19
N GLY A 210 12.56 1.92 -13.40
CA GLY A 210 11.16 2.12 -13.66
C GLY A 210 10.65 3.50 -13.27
N GLU A 211 9.51 3.88 -13.82
CA GLU A 211 8.85 5.16 -13.57
C GLU A 211 7.34 5.04 -13.50
N TRP A 212 6.71 5.88 -12.67
CA TRP A 212 5.27 5.96 -12.58
C TRP A 212 4.70 6.79 -13.72
N ARG A 213 3.80 6.22 -14.52
CA ARG A 213 3.08 6.94 -15.57
C ARG A 213 1.58 6.87 -15.34
N ALA A 214 0.92 8.02 -15.42
CA ALA A 214 -0.54 8.11 -15.35
C ALA A 214 -1.17 7.54 -16.62
N THR A 215 -2.25 6.78 -16.47
CA THR A 215 -3.02 6.24 -17.61
C THR A 215 -4.33 6.99 -17.84
N LYS A 216 -4.70 7.90 -16.92
CA LYS A 216 -5.81 8.84 -17.04
C LYS A 216 -5.35 10.27 -16.71
N PRO A 217 -6.09 11.32 -17.14
CA PRO A 217 -5.76 12.70 -16.78
C PRO A 217 -5.86 12.96 -15.27
N PHE A 218 -4.93 13.76 -14.73
CA PHE A 218 -4.95 14.16 -13.33
C PHE A 218 -6.02 15.21 -13.04
N LYS A 219 -6.93 14.88 -12.12
CA LYS A 219 -8.04 15.76 -11.67
C LYS A 219 -7.96 16.07 -10.17
N GLY A 220 -6.76 16.10 -9.60
CA GLY A 220 -6.54 16.33 -8.16
C GLY A 220 -6.44 15.06 -7.31
N HIS A 221 -6.65 13.88 -7.90
CA HIS A 221 -6.51 12.58 -7.22
C HIS A 221 -5.53 11.69 -8.01
N ALA A 222 -4.39 11.38 -7.38
CA ALA A 222 -3.41 10.48 -7.94
C ALA A 222 -3.57 9.08 -7.34
N GLY A 223 -3.63 8.06 -8.18
CA GLY A 223 -3.74 6.66 -7.74
C GLY A 223 -2.62 5.82 -8.31
N PHE A 224 -2.20 4.81 -7.55
CA PHE A 224 -1.03 4.02 -7.86
C PHE A 224 -1.37 2.54 -7.72
N HIS A 225 -0.94 1.74 -8.69
CA HIS A 225 -1.08 0.30 -8.60
C HIS A 225 0.25 -0.39 -8.90
N ILE A 226 0.65 -1.28 -8.00
CA ILE A 226 1.78 -2.21 -8.13
C ILE A 226 1.39 -3.55 -7.54
N TRP A 227 2.03 -4.64 -7.97
CA TRP A 227 1.74 -5.99 -7.51
C TRP A 227 3.01 -6.80 -7.31
N ALA A 228 2.89 -8.02 -6.78
CA ALA A 228 4.02 -8.85 -6.36
C ALA A 228 5.06 -9.14 -7.47
N GLY A 229 4.66 -9.10 -8.75
CA GLY A 229 5.58 -9.28 -9.89
C GLY A 229 6.77 -8.30 -9.92
N TYR A 230 6.66 -7.15 -9.25
CA TYR A 230 7.73 -6.15 -9.13
C TYR A 230 8.62 -6.34 -7.89
N SER A 231 8.17 -7.10 -6.89
CA SER A 231 8.84 -7.18 -5.58
C SER A 231 10.26 -7.73 -5.72
N LEU A 232 11.26 -7.08 -5.13
CA LEU A 232 12.65 -7.57 -5.13
C LEU A 232 12.93 -8.57 -4.00
N PHE A 233 11.91 -8.95 -3.23
CA PHE A 233 12.10 -9.89 -2.13
C PHE A 233 12.32 -11.32 -2.64
N PRO A 234 13.23 -12.09 -2.01
CA PRO A 234 13.54 -13.46 -2.44
C PRO A 234 12.31 -14.36 -2.52
N ASN A 235 11.41 -14.26 -1.54
CA ASN A 235 10.19 -15.09 -1.46
C ASN A 235 9.06 -14.62 -2.39
N ALA A 236 9.24 -13.50 -3.10
CA ALA A 236 8.34 -13.01 -4.14
C ALA A 236 8.99 -13.11 -5.53
N ALA A 237 9.97 -14.00 -5.69
CA ALA A 237 10.53 -14.30 -7.00
C ALA A 237 9.46 -14.88 -7.95
N TRP A 238 9.60 -14.68 -9.26
CA TRP A 238 8.58 -15.08 -10.24
C TRP A 238 8.29 -16.58 -10.16
N LYS A 239 9.30 -17.42 -9.89
CA LYS A 239 9.10 -18.85 -9.64
C LYS A 239 8.14 -19.15 -8.48
N TYR A 240 8.18 -18.37 -7.39
CA TYR A 240 7.29 -18.57 -6.25
C TYR A 240 5.87 -18.08 -6.57
N LEU A 241 5.74 -16.98 -7.29
CA LEU A 241 4.44 -16.51 -7.77
C LEU A 241 3.79 -17.52 -8.73
N VAL A 242 4.58 -18.11 -9.63
CA VAL A 242 4.11 -19.16 -10.54
C VAL A 242 3.73 -20.43 -9.76
N ALA A 243 4.54 -20.86 -8.79
CA ALA A 243 4.24 -22.01 -7.95
C ALA A 243 2.93 -21.82 -7.17
N GLU A 244 2.73 -20.63 -6.60
CA GLU A 244 1.50 -20.26 -5.90
C GLU A 244 0.31 -20.31 -6.85
N TRP A 245 0.41 -19.67 -8.02
CA TRP A 245 -0.63 -19.69 -9.04
C TRP A 245 -0.97 -21.12 -9.48
N LEU A 246 0.03 -21.97 -9.75
CA LEU A 246 -0.19 -23.35 -10.17
C LEU A 246 -0.89 -24.20 -9.11
N ARG A 247 -0.67 -23.91 -7.83
CA ARG A 247 -1.34 -24.57 -6.70
C ARG A 247 -2.80 -24.19 -6.60
N VAL A 248 -3.14 -22.91 -6.82
CA VAL A 248 -4.49 -22.38 -6.56
C VAL A 248 -5.35 -22.20 -7.81
N LYS A 249 -4.78 -22.24 -9.03
CA LYS A 249 -5.53 -22.01 -10.29
C LYS A 249 -6.72 -22.94 -10.51
N ASN A 250 -6.72 -24.11 -9.86
CA ASN A 250 -7.78 -25.11 -9.92
C ASN A 250 -8.60 -25.17 -8.63
N ASP A 251 -8.27 -24.34 -7.64
CA ASP A 251 -8.99 -24.23 -6.38
C ASP A 251 -10.16 -23.24 -6.59
N PRO A 252 -11.42 -23.65 -6.40
CA PRO A 252 -12.58 -22.79 -6.62
C PRO A 252 -12.79 -21.72 -5.52
N LEU A 253 -11.86 -21.58 -4.57
CA LEU A 253 -11.92 -20.62 -3.46
C LEU A 253 -10.99 -19.41 -3.65
#